data_AF-A0A641S3S4-F1
#
_entry.id   AF-A0A641S3S4-F1
#
_cell.length_a   1.000
_cell.length_b   1.000
_cell.length_c   1.000
_cell.angle_alpha   90.00
_cell.angle_beta   90.00
_cell.angle_gamma   90.00
#
_symmetry.space_group_name_H-M   'P 1'
#
loop_
_entity.id
_entity.type
_entity.pdbx_description
1 polymer ?
#
loop_
_entity_poly.entity_id
_entity_poly.type
_entity_poly.pdbx_seq_one_letter_code
_entity_poly.pdbx_strand_id
1 'polypeptide(L)'
;MIKKEEVYKIGLFNKPHGIHGELQFTFTDDIFDRVDCDYLICLLDGIFVPFFIEEYRFRSDSTALVKLEGVDSAERARMFTNIEVYFPVKHAEEAEDGELSWNFFIGFQMEDIHHGLLGEVIDVDTTTV
;
A
#
# COMPACT_ATOMS: atom_id res chain seq x y z
N MET A 1 4.06 11.34 14.10
CA MET A 1 4.84 10.26 13.45
C MET A 1 3.88 9.15 13.19
N ILE A 2 3.75 8.69 11.94
CA ILE A 2 2.82 7.62 11.58
C ILE A 2 3.35 6.34 12.22
N LYS A 3 2.50 5.63 12.96
CA LYS A 3 2.87 4.37 13.59
C LYS A 3 2.56 3.20 12.66
N LYS A 4 3.33 2.11 12.79
CA LYS A 4 3.09 0.87 12.03
C LYS A 4 1.68 0.30 12.27
N GLU A 5 1.11 0.54 13.44
CA GLU A 5 -0.25 0.13 13.82
C GLU A 5 -1.35 0.85 13.01
N GLU A 6 -1.06 2.04 12.49
CA GLU A 6 -2.04 2.92 11.83
C GLU A 6 -2.05 2.75 10.31
N VAL A 7 -1.20 1.86 9.78
CA VAL A 7 -1.01 1.64 8.35
C VAL A 7 -0.84 0.16 8.05
N TYR A 8 -1.30 -0.27 6.89
CA TYR A 8 -1.10 -1.64 6.41
C TYR A 8 -0.48 -1.62 5.02
N LYS A 9 0.25 -2.69 4.69
CA LYS A 9 1.00 -2.76 3.44
C LYS A 9 0.05 -3.09 2.29
N ILE A 10 0.09 -2.27 1.25
CA ILE A 10 -0.73 -2.46 0.04
C ILE A 10 0.11 -2.82 -1.19
N GLY A 11 1.44 -2.71 -1.12
CA GLY A 11 2.30 -3.11 -2.22
C GLY A 11 3.75 -2.68 -2.12
N LEU A 12 4.40 -2.58 -3.27
CA LEU A 12 5.81 -2.27 -3.45
C LEU A 12 6.02 -1.45 -4.73
N PHE A 13 6.77 -0.35 -4.61
CA PHE A 13 7.34 0.33 -5.78
C PHE A 13 8.53 -0.45 -6.31
N ASN A 14 8.52 -0.72 -7.60
CA ASN A 14 9.56 -1.40 -8.35
C ASN A 14 10.41 -0.37 -9.10
N LYS A 15 10.91 -0.76 -10.27
CA LYS A 15 11.82 0.06 -11.07
C LYS A 15 11.13 1.33 -11.57
N PRO A 16 11.89 2.42 -11.77
CA PRO A 16 11.40 3.60 -12.47
C PRO A 16 10.92 3.23 -13.86
N HIS A 17 9.87 3.89 -14.30
CA HIS A 17 9.35 3.82 -15.65
C HIS A 17 9.59 5.16 -16.37
N GLY A 18 10.20 5.10 -17.54
CA GLY A 18 10.48 6.30 -18.34
C GLY A 18 11.49 7.26 -17.70
N ILE A 19 11.43 8.52 -18.13
CA ILE A 19 12.34 9.60 -17.71
C ILE A 19 11.67 10.66 -16.83
N HIS A 20 10.34 10.64 -16.73
CA HIS A 20 9.52 11.62 -16.02
C HIS A 20 9.27 11.25 -14.56
N GLY A 21 9.96 10.24 -14.04
CA GLY A 21 9.86 9.82 -12.65
C GLY A 21 8.64 8.96 -12.30
N GLU A 22 7.94 8.41 -13.31
CA GLU A 22 6.91 7.38 -13.06
C GLU A 22 7.54 6.15 -12.38
N LEU A 23 6.78 5.50 -11.49
CA LEU A 23 7.18 4.31 -10.75
C LEU A 23 6.24 3.16 -11.07
N GLN A 24 6.81 1.96 -11.28
CA GLN A 24 5.99 0.77 -11.34
C GLN A 24 5.57 0.35 -9.94
N PHE A 25 4.28 0.42 -9.64
CA PHE A 25 3.70 -0.03 -8.39
C PHE A 25 3.09 -1.42 -8.57
N THR A 26 3.58 -2.41 -7.82
CA THR A 26 2.91 -3.72 -7.70
C THR A 26 2.13 -3.72 -6.40
N PHE A 27 0.82 -3.89 -6.49
CA PHE A 27 -0.07 -3.83 -5.34
C PHE A 27 -0.76 -5.18 -5.12
N THR A 28 -1.07 -5.44 -3.86
CA THR A 28 -1.90 -6.57 -3.39
C THR A 28 -3.29 -6.09 -2.97
N ASP A 29 -3.49 -4.78 -2.89
CA ASP A 29 -4.73 -4.12 -2.54
C ASP A 29 -4.82 -2.78 -3.32
N ASP A 30 -5.91 -2.59 -4.04
CA ASP A 30 -6.23 -1.42 -4.86
C ASP A 30 -7.07 -0.37 -4.10
N ILE A 31 -7.12 -0.42 -2.76
CA ILE A 31 -7.81 0.54 -1.90
C ILE A 31 -7.56 2.02 -2.24
N PHE A 32 -6.36 2.34 -2.75
CA PHE A 32 -5.96 3.70 -3.14
C PHE A 32 -6.75 4.25 -4.34
N ASP A 33 -7.42 3.40 -5.11
CA ASP A 33 -8.33 3.76 -6.22
C ASP A 33 -9.80 3.75 -5.78
N ARG A 34 -10.12 3.00 -4.72
CA ARG A 34 -11.50 2.83 -4.21
C ARG A 34 -11.92 3.93 -3.25
N VAL A 35 -10.97 4.47 -2.49
CA VAL A 35 -11.19 5.54 -1.52
C VAL A 35 -10.69 6.86 -2.09
N ASP A 36 -11.38 7.96 -1.76
CA ASP A 36 -10.98 9.33 -2.10
C ASP A 36 -9.75 9.76 -1.27
N CYS A 37 -8.59 9.16 -1.56
CA CYS A 37 -7.33 9.38 -0.85
C CYS A 37 -6.17 9.54 -1.82
N ASP A 38 -5.72 10.79 -1.99
CA ASP A 38 -4.71 11.15 -2.98
C ASP A 38 -3.26 10.87 -2.55
N TYR A 39 -3.01 10.09 -1.49
CA TYR A 39 -1.65 9.85 -1.00
C TYR A 39 -1.37 8.40 -0.60
N LEU A 40 -0.11 8.02 -0.75
CA LEU A 40 0.45 6.73 -0.39
C LEU A 40 1.51 6.91 0.69
N ILE A 41 1.66 5.93 1.58
CA ILE A 41 2.69 6.00 2.62
C ILE A 41 3.86 5.12 2.21
N CYS A 42 5.03 5.73 2.02
CA CYS A 42 6.26 5.03 1.68
C CYS A 42 7.07 4.75 2.94
N LEU A 43 7.60 3.54 3.07
CA LEU A 43 8.56 3.20 4.13
C LEU A 43 9.99 3.50 3.66
N LEU A 44 10.50 4.68 3.98
CA LEU A 44 11.85 5.13 3.64
C LEU A 44 12.74 5.07 4.88
N ASP A 45 13.87 4.36 4.85
CA ASP A 45 14.81 4.29 5.98
C ASP A 45 14.17 3.99 7.35
N GLY A 46 13.10 3.18 7.37
CA GLY A 46 12.36 2.81 8.59
C GLY A 46 11.37 3.86 9.10
N ILE A 47 11.17 4.97 8.36
CA ILE A 47 10.14 5.97 8.64
C ILE A 47 9.03 5.93 7.59
N PHE A 48 7.80 6.08 8.05
CA PHE A 48 6.61 6.19 7.20
C PHE A 48 6.45 7.64 6.74
N VAL A 49 6.50 7.85 5.43
CA VAL A 49 6.45 9.17 4.80
C VAL A 49 5.30 9.20 3.78
N PRO A 50 4.29 10.06 3.93
CA PRO A 50 3.22 10.20 2.95
C PRO A 50 3.72 10.95 1.70
N PHE A 51 3.34 10.45 0.52
CA PHE A 51 3.56 11.06 -0.78
C PHE A 51 2.24 11.16 -1.53
N PHE A 52 1.92 12.35 -2.04
CA PHE A 52 0.76 12.55 -2.89
C PHE A 52 0.97 11.92 -4.27
N ILE A 53 -0.09 11.32 -4.79
CA ILE A 53 -0.15 10.80 -6.15
C ILE A 53 -0.51 11.98 -7.07
N GLU A 54 0.35 12.28 -8.04
CA GLU A 54 0.05 13.27 -9.08
C GLU A 54 -0.84 12.66 -10.17
N GLU A 55 -0.52 11.44 -10.59
CA GLU A 55 -1.31 10.66 -11.55
C GLU A 55 -0.96 9.16 -11.43
N TYR A 56 -1.88 8.29 -11.82
CA TYR A 56 -1.58 6.86 -11.98
C TYR A 56 -2.38 6.24 -13.12
N ARG A 57 -1.90 5.09 -13.61
CA ARG A 57 -2.60 4.27 -14.59
C ARG A 57 -2.38 2.78 -14.34
N PHE A 58 -3.46 2.01 -14.38
CA PHE A 58 -3.35 0.55 -14.29
C PHE A 58 -2.72 -0.05 -15.56
N ARG A 59 -1.82 -1.01 -15.35
CA ARG A 59 -1.22 -1.85 -16.39
C ARG A 59 -1.78 -3.27 -16.35
N SER A 60 -2.17 -3.73 -15.16
CA SER A 60 -2.88 -4.98 -14.90
C SER A 60 -3.64 -4.88 -13.57
N ASP A 61 -4.36 -5.94 -13.22
CA ASP A 61 -5.12 -6.07 -11.96
C ASP A 61 -4.25 -6.09 -10.69
N SER A 62 -2.93 -6.01 -10.83
CA SER A 62 -1.96 -6.03 -9.72
C SER A 62 -0.77 -5.10 -9.95
N THR A 63 -0.78 -4.31 -11.04
CA THR A 63 0.29 -3.37 -11.34
C THR A 63 -0.23 -2.06 -11.89
N ALA A 64 0.28 -0.95 -11.35
CA ALA A 64 0.02 0.40 -11.81
C ALA A 64 1.33 1.14 -12.11
N LEU A 65 1.27 2.15 -12.97
CA LEU A 65 2.31 3.16 -13.08
C LEU A 65 1.83 4.38 -12.31
N VAL A 66 2.59 4.79 -11.29
CA VAL A 66 2.24 5.87 -10.37
C VAL A 66 3.27 6.96 -10.51
N LYS A 67 2.81 8.21 -10.59
CA LYS A 67 3.65 9.41 -10.50
C LYS A 67 3.37 10.07 -9.16
N LEU A 68 4.42 10.29 -8.38
CA LEU A 68 4.33 10.96 -7.09
C LEU A 68 4.70 12.44 -7.24
N GLU A 69 4.05 13.31 -6.48
CA GLU A 69 4.39 14.73 -6.46
C GLU A 69 5.87 14.95 -6.08
N GLY A 70 6.57 15.73 -6.89
CA GLY A 70 7.99 16.05 -6.70
C GLY A 70 8.95 14.94 -7.13
N VAL A 71 8.47 13.83 -7.70
CA VAL A 71 9.31 12.78 -8.31
C VAL A 71 9.29 12.94 -9.83
N ASP A 72 9.99 13.96 -10.34
CA ASP A 72 9.95 14.33 -11.78
C ASP A 72 11.14 13.81 -12.61
N SER A 73 11.98 12.96 -12.02
CA SER A 73 13.20 12.46 -12.69
C SER A 73 13.43 10.99 -12.38
N ALA A 74 14.10 10.31 -13.32
CA ALA A 74 14.52 8.92 -13.12
C ALA A 74 15.45 8.78 -11.91
N GLU A 75 16.32 9.75 -11.65
CA GLU A 75 17.20 9.78 -10.47
C GLU A 75 16.42 9.79 -9.17
N ARG A 76 15.37 10.63 -9.07
CA ARG A 76 14.52 10.66 -7.88
C ARG A 76 13.69 9.39 -7.74
N ALA A 77 13.10 8.90 -8.83
CA ALA A 77 12.33 7.67 -8.84
C ALA A 77 13.17 6.44 -8.39
N ARG A 78 14.48 6.41 -8.66
CA ARG A 78 15.35 5.33 -8.16
C ARG A 78 15.38 5.25 -6.64
N MET A 79 15.17 6.36 -5.92
CA MET A 79 15.11 6.35 -4.45
C MET A 79 13.87 5.59 -3.94
N PHE A 80 12.86 5.42 -4.78
CA PHE A 80 11.63 4.69 -4.47
C PHE A 80 11.65 3.24 -4.96
N THR A 81 12.76 2.77 -5.54
CA THR A 81 12.87 1.38 -5.99
C THR A 81 12.95 0.42 -4.79
N ASN A 82 12.13 -0.62 -4.80
CA ASN A 82 11.94 -1.59 -3.71
C ASN A 82 11.45 -0.95 -2.40
N ILE A 83 10.74 0.17 -2.49
CA ILE A 83 10.11 0.79 -1.32
C ILE A 83 8.73 0.21 -1.11
N GLU A 84 8.48 -0.24 0.12
CA GLU A 84 7.17 -0.73 0.54
C GLU A 84 6.17 0.42 0.63
N VAL A 85 4.98 0.17 0.11
CA VAL A 85 3.87 1.12 0.07
C VAL A 85 2.79 0.64 1.02
N TYR A 86 2.34 1.57 1.85
CA TYR A 86 1.36 1.39 2.89
C TYR A 86 0.19 2.35 2.69
N PHE A 87 -0.95 2.00 3.27
CA PHE A 87 -2.16 2.80 3.27
C PHE A 87 -2.68 3.02 4.71
N PRO A 88 -3.23 4.19 5.04
CA PRO A 88 -3.80 4.46 6.36
C PRO A 88 -5.03 3.59 6.66
N VAL A 89 -5.03 2.91 7.80
CA VAL A 89 -6.16 2.08 8.25
C VAL A 89 -7.45 2.90 8.37
N LYS A 90 -7.35 4.14 8.88
CA LYS A 90 -8.51 5.03 9.09
C LYS A 90 -9.27 5.36 7.81
N HIS A 91 -8.57 5.44 6.67
CA HIS A 91 -9.21 5.71 5.38
C HIS A 91 -9.75 4.43 4.72
N ALA A 92 -9.16 3.28 5.02
CA ALA A 92 -9.74 2.00 4.63
C ALA A 92 -11.06 1.72 5.38
N GLU A 93 -11.20 2.17 6.64
CA GLU A 93 -12.45 2.09 7.40
C GLU A 93 -13.58 2.99 6.84
N GLU A 94 -13.26 3.98 6.01
CA GLU A 94 -14.26 4.82 5.32
C GLU A 94 -14.79 4.16 4.04
N ALA A 95 -14.19 3.05 3.61
CA ALA A 95 -14.66 2.26 2.47
C ALA A 95 -15.97 1.54 2.83
N GLU A 96 -16.94 1.51 1.92
CA GLU A 96 -18.23 0.85 2.17
C GLU A 96 -18.04 -0.68 2.36
N ASP A 97 -18.93 -1.32 3.13
CA ASP A 97 -18.94 -2.78 3.37
C ASP A 97 -18.85 -3.55 2.03
N GLY A 98 -17.68 -4.11 1.73
CA GLY A 98 -17.40 -4.83 0.49
C GLY A 98 -16.12 -4.40 -0.26
N GLU A 99 -15.49 -3.29 0.13
CA GLU A 99 -14.31 -2.75 -0.56
C GLU A 99 -12.96 -3.15 0.05
N LEU A 100 -12.96 -3.73 1.25
CA LEU A 100 -11.76 -4.17 1.97
C LEU A 100 -11.28 -5.53 1.47
N SER A 101 -10.02 -5.60 1.02
CA SER A 101 -9.34 -6.87 0.74
C SER A 101 -9.05 -7.62 2.04
N TRP A 102 -9.02 -8.95 2.02
CA TRP A 102 -8.58 -9.75 3.18
C TRP A 102 -7.16 -9.38 3.65
N ASN A 103 -6.34 -8.84 2.75
CA ASN A 103 -5.00 -8.34 3.05
C ASN A 103 -5.00 -7.20 4.08
N PHE A 104 -6.11 -6.49 4.25
CA PHE A 104 -6.30 -5.49 5.31
C PHE A 104 -6.01 -6.06 6.71
N PHE A 105 -6.35 -7.34 6.94
CA PHE A 105 -6.20 -7.97 8.25
C PHE A 105 -4.76 -8.40 8.56
N ILE A 106 -3.83 -8.35 7.59
CA ILE A 106 -2.42 -8.67 7.84
C ILE A 106 -1.83 -7.65 8.81
N GLY A 107 -1.26 -8.13 9.91
CA GLY A 107 -0.73 -7.32 11.01
C GLY A 107 -1.66 -7.19 12.23
N PHE A 108 -2.92 -7.64 12.13
CA PHE A 108 -3.84 -7.64 13.26
C PHE A 108 -3.59 -8.82 14.21
N GLN A 109 -3.84 -8.62 15.50
CA GLN A 109 -3.81 -9.69 16.50
C GLN A 109 -5.11 -10.48 16.49
N MET A 110 -5.01 -11.80 16.38
CA MET A 110 -6.12 -12.72 16.45
C MET A 110 -6.27 -13.25 17.88
N GLU A 111 -7.47 -13.12 18.44
CA GLU A 111 -7.84 -13.64 19.75
C GLU A 111 -9.02 -14.59 19.62
N ASP A 112 -8.88 -15.80 20.16
CA ASP A 112 -9.96 -16.77 20.25
C ASP A 112 -10.67 -16.67 21.59
N ILE A 113 -12.00 -16.73 21.56
CA ILE A 113 -12.85 -16.61 22.76
C ILE A 113 -12.59 -17.70 23.82
N HIS A 114 -12.02 -18.85 23.44
CA HIS A 114 -11.72 -19.96 24.34
C HIS A 114 -10.22 -20.13 24.61
N HIS A 115 -9.37 -19.81 23.64
CA HIS A 115 -7.93 -20.06 23.68
C HIS A 115 -7.07 -18.80 23.88
N GLY A 116 -7.69 -17.61 23.88
CA GLY A 116 -6.98 -16.33 24.04
C GLY A 116 -6.18 -15.94 22.80
N LEU A 117 -5.11 -15.17 23.00
CA LEU A 117 -4.28 -14.63 21.92
C LEU A 117 -3.62 -15.75 21.08
N LEU A 118 -4.00 -15.84 19.79
CA LEU A 118 -3.48 -16.82 18.84
C LEU A 118 -2.23 -16.32 18.10
N GLY A 119 -2.06 -15.01 17.94
CA GLY A 119 -0.91 -14.41 17.26
C GLY A 119 -1.30 -13.31 16.30
N GLU A 120 -0.36 -12.94 15.41
CA GLU A 120 -0.55 -11.91 14.37
C GLU A 120 -0.89 -12.59 13.04
N VAL A 121 -1.82 -12.01 12.28
CA VAL A 121 -2.10 -12.45 10.90
C VAL A 121 -0.90 -12.05 10.02
N ILE A 122 -0.20 -13.03 9.46
CA ILE A 122 1.00 -12.78 8.63
C ILE A 122 0.74 -12.82 7.13
N ASP A 123 -0.33 -13.48 6.69
CA ASP A 123 -0.67 -13.69 5.29
C ASP A 123 -2.13 -14.17 5.15
N VAL A 124 -2.69 -14.05 3.94
CA VAL A 124 -4.02 -14.60 3.61
C VAL A 124 -3.94 -15.42 2.32
N ASP A 125 -4.39 -16.68 2.38
CA ASP A 125 -4.49 -17.56 1.22
C ASP A 125 -5.87 -17.43 0.54
N THR A 126 -5.89 -16.98 -0.72
CA THR A 126 -7.09 -16.83 -1.54
C THR A 126 -7.20 -17.88 -2.65
N THR A 127 -6.43 -18.97 -2.61
CA THR A 127 -6.42 -19.98 -3.69
C THR A 127 -7.69 -20.82 -3.79
N THR A 128 -8.61 -20.71 -2.83
CA THR A 128 -9.90 -21.41 -2.83
C THR A 128 -11.04 -20.40 -2.77
N VAL A 129 -11.49 -19.92 -3.94
CA VAL A 129 -12.76 -19.18 -4.09
C VAL A 129 -13.66 -19.95 -5.05
#